data_AF-A0A817IKB9-F1
#
_entry.id   AF-A0A817IKB9-F1
#
_cell.length_a   1.000
_cell.length_b   1.000
_cell.length_c   1.000
_cell.angle_alpha   90.00
_cell.angle_beta   90.00
_cell.angle_gamma   90.00
#
_symmetry.space_group_name_H-M   'P 1'
#
loop_
_entity.id
_entity.type
_entity.pdbx_description
1 polymer ?
#
loop_
_entity_poly.entity_id
_entity_poly.type
_entity_poly.pdbx_seq_one_letter_code
_entity_poly.pdbx_strand_id
1 'polypeptide(L)'
;MDSTSMSKQLSFINIESMRQYIINHAKNPSQYADEPFIDYDSNLNQIGVEKFTWDQCIDMFRSDIFLKTHSIEENKRMIEYFYKKYSKIDTDDGMDIGIQQIPFLMDQNNRLQRIKDIYFPADTIGDNGTIDSEYLFVNKTVFAWLNEKTQKEIKKWLKDMGVDERTDLTYLRKTIIPNVASYITLENAVRTIKMLFMLFQKNAITKKELDQLKKLKLLTTRGTLISAEQCFFCDQYKPRLQLEEYLKTKEDKFLSFDYVTSHNSRKENEDLIEWRRFFIILGVQEDLHPIVFNRKLTSYEAAGYGFCDEYLSTTSPDEKHIVDAFFGLTTITFIQHTQNNYDFAKFFWSDVMKNIKPEALMQKIKVYWGHSDKRGAIEGTLLDDADYISWFVKHIKCIPTTVNTCELSNNIFIDNKELKELSGKYMYFPSILLPQEKTNWHDIFNFKTKLSSNDYFDLLQKIRDDETNLKDNLDRIQMIYFPVLKEMYYWSSDEREVAKARVKSLYLLTKNNQ
;
A
#
# COMPACT_ATOMS: atom_id res chain seq x y z
N MET A 1 -14.94 -46.83 19.17
CA MET A 1 -15.94 -46.77 18.07
C MET A 1 -15.37 -46.00 16.90
N ASP A 2 -15.50 -46.50 15.68
CA ASP A 2 -15.09 -45.80 14.47
C ASP A 2 -16.25 -45.00 13.87
N SER A 3 -16.18 -43.67 13.99
CA SER A 3 -17.17 -42.75 13.41
C SER A 3 -16.91 -42.44 11.92
N THR A 4 -15.76 -42.84 11.39
CA THR A 4 -15.34 -42.57 10.00
C THR A 4 -15.66 -43.72 9.04
N SER A 5 -15.88 -44.93 9.58
CA SER A 5 -15.97 -46.19 8.84
C SER A 5 -14.71 -46.54 8.03
N MET A 6 -13.57 -45.90 8.31
CA MET A 6 -12.30 -46.17 7.65
C MET A 6 -11.71 -47.53 8.06
N SER A 7 -11.99 -47.99 9.28
CA SER A 7 -11.55 -49.32 9.75
C SER A 7 -12.09 -50.47 8.88
N LYS A 8 -13.20 -50.25 8.16
CA LYS A 8 -13.79 -51.21 7.21
C LYS A 8 -13.13 -51.22 5.83
N GLN A 9 -12.30 -50.23 5.52
CA GLN A 9 -11.72 -50.07 4.18
C GLN A 9 -10.37 -50.79 4.06
N LEU A 10 -10.39 -52.12 4.26
CA LEU A 10 -9.20 -52.99 4.25
C LEU A 10 -8.44 -53.00 2.92
N SER A 11 -9.06 -52.46 1.86
CA SER A 11 -8.44 -52.34 0.55
C SER A 11 -7.31 -51.31 0.52
N PHE A 12 -7.30 -50.33 1.43
CA PHE A 12 -6.26 -49.30 1.52
C PHE A 12 -5.90 -48.84 2.95
N ILE A 13 -6.63 -49.28 3.97
CA ILE A 13 -6.31 -49.07 5.38
C ILE A 13 -5.72 -50.35 5.96
N ASN A 14 -4.47 -50.25 6.42
CA ASN A 14 -3.87 -51.27 7.26
C ASN A 14 -4.38 -51.11 8.71
N ILE A 15 -5.21 -52.06 9.17
CA ILE A 15 -5.78 -52.04 10.52
C ILE A 15 -4.68 -51.99 11.59
N GLU A 16 -3.56 -52.68 11.40
CA GLU A 16 -2.50 -52.69 12.40
C GLU A 16 -1.86 -51.30 12.51
N SER A 17 -1.65 -50.60 11.39
CA SER A 17 -1.16 -49.22 11.41
C SER A 17 -2.15 -48.26 12.09
N MET A 18 -3.45 -48.45 11.84
CA MET A 18 -4.52 -47.67 12.49
C MET A 18 -4.57 -47.92 14.00
N ARG A 19 -4.41 -49.18 14.42
CA ARG A 19 -4.33 -49.58 15.83
C ARG A 19 -3.09 -48.99 16.50
N GLN A 20 -1.92 -49.15 15.89
CA GLN A 20 -0.65 -48.61 16.40
C GLN A 20 -0.70 -47.08 16.55
N TYR A 21 -1.34 -46.38 15.60
CA TYR A 21 -1.57 -44.94 15.71
C TYR A 21 -2.37 -44.59 16.97
N ILE A 22 -3.48 -45.30 17.24
CA ILE A 22 -4.32 -45.07 18.42
C ILE A 22 -3.58 -45.38 19.71
N ILE A 23 -2.91 -46.53 19.78
CA ILE A 23 -2.11 -46.96 20.94
C ILE A 23 -1.06 -45.90 21.30
N ASN A 24 -0.40 -45.32 20.30
CA ASN A 24 0.64 -44.30 20.52
C ASN A 24 0.10 -42.94 20.95
N HIS A 25 -1.19 -42.66 20.73
CA HIS A 25 -1.86 -41.42 21.14
C HIS A 25 -2.79 -41.60 22.34
N ALA A 26 -2.90 -42.83 22.86
CA ALA A 26 -3.73 -43.14 24.00
C ALA A 26 -3.01 -42.87 25.33
N LYS A 27 -3.76 -42.44 26.35
CA LYS A 27 -3.23 -42.26 27.70
C LYS A 27 -2.86 -43.58 28.38
N ASN A 28 -3.56 -44.67 28.04
CA ASN A 28 -3.35 -46.01 28.60
C ASN A 28 -3.34 -47.07 27.48
N PRO A 29 -2.19 -47.32 26.84
CA PRO A 29 -2.08 -48.21 25.68
C PRO A 29 -2.51 -49.66 25.93
N SER A 30 -2.39 -50.15 27.18
CA SER A 30 -2.72 -51.52 27.59
C SER A 30 -4.21 -51.83 27.70
N GLN A 31 -5.10 -50.86 27.42
CA GLN A 31 -6.55 -51.01 27.53
C GLN A 31 -7.25 -51.34 26.19
N TYR A 32 -6.53 -51.32 25.06
CA TYR A 32 -7.12 -51.62 23.75
C TYR A 32 -7.03 -53.10 23.42
N ALA A 33 -8.17 -53.67 23.01
CA ALA A 33 -8.24 -55.02 22.46
C ALA A 33 -7.45 -55.15 21.14
N ASP A 34 -7.18 -56.38 20.71
CA ASP A 34 -6.53 -56.65 19.43
C ASP A 34 -7.36 -56.16 18.23
N GLU A 35 -8.69 -56.18 18.35
CA GLU A 35 -9.63 -55.58 17.39
C GLU A 35 -10.41 -54.43 18.06
N PRO A 36 -9.84 -53.21 18.15
CA PRO A 36 -10.43 -52.13 18.93
C PRO A 36 -11.55 -51.36 18.18
N PHE A 37 -11.80 -51.70 16.92
CA PHE A 37 -12.72 -50.98 16.04
C PHE A 37 -14.08 -51.66 15.99
N ILE A 38 -15.08 -50.97 16.53
CA ILE A 38 -16.50 -51.32 16.42
C ILE A 38 -17.23 -50.19 15.72
N ASP A 39 -18.35 -50.54 15.08
CA ASP A 39 -19.23 -49.58 14.41
C ASP A 39 -19.71 -48.48 15.34
N TYR A 40 -20.03 -47.33 14.75
CA TYR A 40 -20.67 -46.26 15.50
C TYR A 40 -22.03 -46.72 16.02
N ASP A 41 -22.21 -46.65 17.34
CA ASP A 41 -23.46 -46.95 18.04
C ASP A 41 -23.79 -45.79 18.99
N SER A 42 -25.01 -45.24 18.86
CA SER A 42 -25.45 -44.08 19.65
C SER A 42 -25.57 -44.38 21.15
N ASN A 43 -25.85 -45.63 21.53
CA ASN A 43 -25.92 -46.05 22.93
C ASN A 43 -24.52 -46.20 23.53
N LEU A 44 -23.57 -46.76 22.76
CA LEU A 44 -22.17 -46.84 23.18
C LEU A 44 -21.51 -45.45 23.30
N ASN A 45 -21.96 -44.50 22.48
CA ASN A 45 -21.58 -43.10 22.62
C ASN A 45 -22.08 -42.47 23.93
N GLN A 46 -23.33 -42.76 24.35
CA GLN A 46 -23.90 -42.20 25.59
C GLN A 46 -23.18 -42.67 26.86
N ILE A 47 -22.59 -43.86 26.83
CA ILE A 47 -21.80 -44.42 27.96
C ILE A 47 -20.32 -44.00 27.93
N GLY A 48 -19.91 -43.14 26.99
CA GLY A 48 -18.58 -42.53 26.97
C GLY A 48 -17.47 -43.37 26.32
N VAL A 49 -17.81 -44.33 25.45
CA VAL A 49 -16.78 -45.08 24.69
C VAL A 49 -16.00 -44.13 23.77
N GLU A 50 -14.68 -44.26 23.77
CA GLU A 50 -13.81 -43.44 22.92
C GLU A 50 -14.15 -43.57 21.43
N LYS A 51 -14.07 -42.45 20.73
CA LYS A 51 -14.37 -42.34 19.30
C LYS A 51 -13.09 -42.10 18.52
N PHE A 52 -12.98 -42.80 17.41
CA PHE A 52 -12.07 -42.45 16.34
C PHE A 52 -12.79 -41.50 15.38
N THR A 53 -12.40 -40.23 15.38
CA THR A 53 -13.01 -39.14 14.59
C THR A 53 -12.25 -38.89 13.29
N TRP A 54 -12.84 -38.07 12.43
CA TRP A 54 -12.19 -37.66 11.18
C TRP A 54 -10.93 -36.81 11.40
N ASP A 55 -10.88 -35.97 12.44
CA ASP A 55 -9.66 -35.23 12.79
C ASP A 55 -8.50 -36.20 13.11
N GLN A 56 -8.77 -37.20 13.94
CA GLN A 56 -7.80 -38.25 14.26
C GLN A 56 -7.44 -39.09 13.03
N CYS A 57 -8.37 -39.32 12.11
CA CYS A 57 -8.10 -40.00 10.85
C CYS A 57 -7.20 -39.18 9.92
N ILE A 58 -7.43 -37.87 9.83
CA ILE A 58 -6.60 -36.95 9.04
C ILE A 58 -5.17 -36.90 9.62
N ASP A 59 -5.05 -36.83 10.93
CA ASP A 59 -3.75 -36.85 11.61
C ASP A 59 -3.06 -38.21 11.44
N MET A 60 -3.81 -39.32 11.47
CA MET A 60 -3.27 -40.64 11.16
C MET A 60 -2.71 -40.71 9.73
N PHE A 61 -3.41 -40.19 8.72
CA PHE A 61 -2.92 -40.17 7.33
C PHE A 61 -1.61 -39.40 7.17
N ARG A 62 -1.31 -38.47 8.08
CA ARG A 62 -0.05 -37.71 8.12
C ARG A 62 1.05 -38.39 8.94
N SER A 63 0.72 -39.42 9.71
CA SER A 63 1.67 -40.08 10.62
C SER A 63 2.67 -40.96 9.87
N ASP A 64 3.91 -40.99 10.35
CA ASP A 64 4.96 -41.86 9.79
C ASP A 64 4.58 -43.35 9.82
N ILE A 65 3.78 -43.76 10.82
CA ILE A 65 3.32 -45.14 10.98
C ILE A 65 2.46 -45.53 9.79
N PHE A 66 1.48 -44.69 9.45
CA PHE A 66 0.62 -44.92 8.31
C PHE A 66 1.43 -44.88 7.00
N LEU A 67 2.20 -43.81 6.79
CA LEU A 67 2.95 -43.58 5.55
C LEU A 67 4.01 -44.66 5.26
N LYS A 68 4.63 -45.27 6.28
CA LYS A 68 5.57 -46.39 6.09
C LYS A 68 4.90 -47.66 5.56
N THR A 69 3.61 -47.82 5.85
CA THR A 69 2.85 -49.03 5.50
C THR A 69 1.93 -48.83 4.31
N HIS A 70 1.65 -47.57 3.92
CA HIS A 70 0.71 -47.24 2.85
C HIS A 70 1.43 -47.18 1.49
N SER A 71 1.15 -48.17 0.66
CA SER A 71 1.72 -48.34 -0.68
C SER A 71 1.00 -47.50 -1.75
N ILE A 72 1.64 -47.40 -2.91
CA ILE A 72 1.08 -46.72 -4.10
C ILE A 72 -0.24 -47.37 -4.55
N GLU A 73 -0.34 -48.70 -4.51
CA GLU A 73 -1.57 -49.40 -4.92
C GLU A 73 -2.72 -49.18 -3.94
N GLU A 74 -2.42 -49.09 -2.64
CA GLU A 74 -3.40 -48.69 -1.64
C GLU A 74 -3.83 -47.24 -1.85
N ASN A 75 -2.92 -46.34 -2.24
CA ASN A 75 -3.28 -44.96 -2.58
C ASN A 75 -4.23 -44.88 -3.77
N LYS A 76 -4.01 -45.68 -4.83
CA LYS A 76 -4.95 -45.75 -5.96
C LYS A 76 -6.35 -46.19 -5.51
N ARG A 77 -6.43 -47.23 -4.68
CA ARG A 77 -7.72 -47.71 -4.12
C ARG A 77 -8.39 -46.68 -3.22
N MET A 78 -7.61 -45.93 -2.45
CA MET A 78 -8.08 -44.82 -1.62
C MET A 78 -8.69 -43.71 -2.49
N ILE A 79 -8.02 -43.32 -3.58
CA ILE A 79 -8.53 -42.35 -4.56
C ILE A 79 -9.84 -42.86 -5.19
N GLU A 80 -9.90 -44.12 -5.62
CA GLU A 80 -11.11 -44.71 -6.19
C GLU A 80 -12.28 -44.72 -5.20
N TYR A 81 -12.01 -45.03 -3.92
CA TYR A 81 -13.00 -45.01 -2.86
C TYR A 81 -13.58 -43.59 -2.69
N PHE A 82 -12.72 -42.58 -2.56
CA PHE A 82 -13.17 -41.20 -2.41
C PHE A 82 -13.87 -40.69 -3.66
N TYR A 83 -13.40 -41.04 -4.86
CA TYR A 83 -14.11 -40.75 -6.10
C TYR A 83 -15.52 -41.35 -6.07
N LYS A 84 -15.68 -42.65 -5.79
CA LYS A 84 -17.00 -43.30 -5.76
C LYS A 84 -17.94 -42.67 -4.72
N LYS A 85 -17.40 -42.30 -3.57
CA LYS A 85 -18.15 -41.69 -2.46
C LYS A 85 -18.58 -40.26 -2.76
N TYR A 86 -17.71 -39.45 -3.37
CA TYR A 86 -17.95 -38.02 -3.57
C TYR A 86 -18.37 -37.62 -5.00
N SER A 87 -18.36 -38.54 -5.98
CA SER A 87 -18.82 -38.27 -7.35
C SER A 87 -20.31 -38.53 -7.59
N LYS A 88 -20.99 -39.23 -6.68
CA LYS A 88 -22.36 -39.73 -6.88
C LYS A 88 -23.41 -39.16 -5.92
N ILE A 89 -23.04 -38.22 -5.05
CA ILE A 89 -23.92 -37.75 -3.98
C ILE A 89 -24.20 -36.26 -4.18
N ASP A 90 -25.45 -35.91 -4.51
CA ASP A 90 -26.03 -34.62 -4.17
C ASP A 90 -26.02 -34.54 -2.64
N THR A 91 -25.32 -33.54 -2.13
CA THR A 91 -24.99 -33.29 -0.73
C THR A 91 -26.20 -33.38 0.22
N ASP A 92 -26.28 -34.43 1.05
CA ASP A 92 -26.77 -34.32 2.44
C ASP A 92 -26.46 -35.55 3.32
N ASP A 93 -25.30 -36.20 3.13
CA ASP A 93 -24.94 -37.40 3.91
C ASP A 93 -24.08 -37.04 5.14
N GLY A 94 -24.55 -36.08 5.95
CA GLY A 94 -24.18 -35.87 7.36
C GLY A 94 -22.68 -35.82 7.74
N MET A 95 -21.78 -35.60 6.78
CA MET A 95 -20.34 -35.58 7.03
C MET A 95 -19.88 -34.14 7.31
N ASP A 96 -19.38 -33.89 8.51
CA ASP A 96 -18.88 -32.57 8.93
C ASP A 96 -17.60 -32.12 8.19
N ILE A 97 -16.93 -33.00 7.43
CA ILE A 97 -15.65 -32.71 6.79
C ILE A 97 -15.71 -32.87 5.27
N GLY A 98 -15.42 -31.78 4.57
CA GLY A 98 -15.30 -31.77 3.11
C GLY A 98 -14.04 -32.51 2.63
N ILE A 99 -14.16 -33.26 1.54
CA ILE A 99 -13.07 -34.03 0.88
C ILE A 99 -11.80 -33.21 0.65
N GLN A 100 -11.96 -31.91 0.46
CA GLN A 100 -10.91 -30.91 0.32
C GLN A 100 -9.94 -30.81 1.51
N GLN A 101 -10.36 -31.24 2.71
CA GLN A 101 -9.54 -31.20 3.92
C GLN A 101 -8.76 -32.50 4.15
N ILE A 102 -9.18 -33.59 3.50
CA ILE A 102 -8.62 -34.92 3.69
C ILE A 102 -7.33 -35.05 2.86
N PRO A 103 -6.18 -35.40 3.47
CA PRO A 103 -4.98 -35.75 2.73
C PRO A 103 -5.09 -37.18 2.20
N PHE A 104 -5.23 -37.35 0.90
CA PHE A 104 -5.38 -38.69 0.30
C PHE A 104 -4.67 -38.84 -1.05
N LEU A 105 -4.08 -37.77 -1.60
CA LEU A 105 -3.35 -37.85 -2.86
C LEU A 105 -1.85 -37.92 -2.56
N MET A 106 -1.20 -39.01 -2.97
CA MET A 106 0.21 -39.22 -2.69
C MET A 106 1.10 -38.33 -3.57
N ASP A 107 2.08 -37.68 -2.97
CA ASP A 107 3.07 -36.84 -3.64
C ASP A 107 4.33 -37.61 -4.08
N GLN A 108 5.27 -36.91 -4.71
CA GLN A 108 6.54 -37.47 -5.16
C GLN A 108 7.45 -37.94 -4.01
N ASN A 109 7.19 -37.49 -2.78
CA ASN A 109 7.91 -37.86 -1.57
C ASN A 109 7.17 -38.96 -0.77
N ASN A 110 6.16 -39.59 -1.39
CA ASN A 110 5.29 -40.62 -0.80
C ASN A 110 4.53 -40.15 0.44
N ARG A 111 4.21 -38.86 0.54
CA ARG A 111 3.34 -38.30 1.58
C ARG A 111 1.95 -38.02 1.03
N LEU A 112 0.93 -38.16 1.88
CA LEU A 112 -0.44 -37.83 1.50
C LEU A 112 -0.70 -36.33 1.64
N GLN A 113 -1.17 -35.73 0.56
CA GLN A 113 -1.48 -34.31 0.48
C GLN A 113 -2.96 -34.07 0.25
N ARG A 114 -3.42 -32.88 0.64
CA ARG A 114 -4.76 -32.41 0.29
C ARG A 114 -4.77 -32.03 -1.18
N ILE A 115 -5.94 -32.17 -1.81
CA ILE A 115 -6.16 -31.81 -3.23
C ILE A 115 -5.68 -30.38 -3.56
N LYS A 116 -5.84 -29.43 -2.61
CA LYS A 116 -5.48 -28.02 -2.82
C LYS A 116 -3.97 -27.76 -2.88
N ASP A 117 -3.18 -28.66 -2.29
CA ASP A 117 -1.76 -28.44 -2.00
C ASP A 117 -0.84 -29.15 -3.01
N ILE A 118 -1.41 -29.86 -3.99
CA ILE A 118 -0.68 -30.75 -4.90
C ILE A 118 -1.07 -30.50 -6.36
N TYR A 119 -0.11 -30.68 -7.28
CA TYR A 119 -0.28 -30.43 -8.71
C TYR A 119 -0.11 -31.69 -9.56
N PHE A 120 -0.77 -31.71 -10.71
CA PHE A 120 -0.39 -32.63 -11.77
C PHE A 120 0.96 -32.21 -12.39
N PRO A 121 1.88 -33.16 -12.62
CA PRO A 121 3.08 -32.92 -13.43
C PRO A 121 2.71 -32.38 -14.82
N ALA A 122 3.44 -31.39 -15.32
CA ALA A 122 3.23 -30.84 -16.67
C ALA A 122 3.93 -31.72 -17.72
N ASP A 123 3.27 -31.96 -18.87
CA ASP A 123 3.82 -32.80 -19.96
C ASP A 123 5.03 -32.16 -20.67
N THR A 124 5.23 -30.85 -20.53
CA THR A 124 6.17 -30.05 -21.35
C THR A 124 7.40 -29.53 -20.61
N ILE A 125 7.50 -29.72 -19.30
CA ILE A 125 8.60 -29.17 -18.50
C ILE A 125 9.40 -30.35 -17.96
N GLY A 126 10.70 -30.40 -18.28
CA GLY A 126 11.67 -31.36 -17.75
C GLY A 126 11.89 -31.29 -16.24
N ASP A 127 10.95 -30.71 -15.48
CA ASP A 127 10.81 -30.85 -14.03
C ASP A 127 10.30 -32.27 -13.74
N ASN A 128 11.13 -33.28 -14.02
CA ASN A 128 11.02 -34.56 -13.35
C ASN A 128 11.22 -34.27 -11.87
N GLY A 129 10.12 -34.09 -11.12
CA GLY A 129 10.08 -33.76 -9.70
C GLY A 129 11.33 -34.19 -8.97
N THR A 130 12.27 -33.25 -8.84
CA THR A 130 13.41 -33.44 -7.97
C THR A 130 12.83 -33.56 -6.57
N ILE A 131 13.39 -34.47 -5.77
CA ILE A 131 12.93 -34.73 -4.39
C ILE A 131 12.92 -33.43 -3.56
N ASP A 132 13.73 -32.44 -3.97
CA ASP A 132 13.85 -31.10 -3.39
C ASP A 132 13.04 -29.99 -4.10
N SER A 133 12.06 -30.30 -4.95
CA SER A 133 11.18 -29.24 -5.45
C SER A 133 10.33 -28.70 -4.29
N GLU A 134 10.30 -27.38 -4.08
CA GLU A 134 9.39 -26.72 -3.13
C GLU A 134 7.89 -27.07 -3.36
N TYR A 135 7.58 -27.63 -4.54
CA TYR A 135 6.25 -28.03 -4.96
C TYR A 135 5.97 -29.51 -4.68
N LEU A 136 4.69 -29.80 -4.45
CA LEU A 136 4.20 -31.16 -4.29
C LEU A 136 3.47 -31.55 -5.57
N PHE A 137 3.99 -32.58 -6.24
CA PHE A 137 3.44 -33.15 -7.44
C PHE A 137 2.85 -34.53 -7.13
N VAL A 138 1.74 -34.88 -7.80
CA VAL A 138 1.20 -36.23 -7.74
C VAL A 138 2.30 -37.23 -8.07
N ASN A 139 2.44 -38.25 -7.23
CA ASN A 139 3.42 -39.33 -7.40
C ASN A 139 3.41 -39.83 -8.86
N LYS A 140 4.60 -40.00 -9.45
CA LYS A 140 4.75 -40.34 -10.88
C LYS A 140 3.94 -41.58 -11.29
N THR A 141 3.90 -42.60 -10.43
CA THR A 141 3.19 -43.85 -10.70
C THR A 141 1.67 -43.67 -10.58
N VAL A 142 1.21 -42.88 -9.60
CA VAL A 142 -0.22 -42.52 -9.46
C VAL A 142 -0.66 -41.66 -10.64
N PHE A 143 0.16 -40.70 -11.08
CA PHE A 143 -0.15 -39.86 -12.22
C PHE A 143 -0.20 -40.64 -13.54
N ALA A 144 0.73 -41.57 -13.77
CA ALA A 144 0.70 -42.46 -14.92
C ALA A 144 -0.60 -43.28 -14.98
N TRP A 145 -1.03 -43.82 -13.82
CA TRP A 145 -2.31 -44.52 -13.70
C TRP A 145 -3.53 -43.63 -13.98
N LEU A 146 -3.53 -42.38 -13.50
CA LEU A 146 -4.60 -41.40 -13.79
C LEU A 146 -4.68 -41.03 -15.29
N ASN A 147 -3.60 -41.21 -16.05
CA ASN A 147 -3.56 -40.98 -17.49
C ASN A 147 -4.10 -42.16 -18.32
N GLU A 148 -4.36 -43.31 -17.70
CA GLU A 148 -4.99 -44.44 -18.37
C GLU A 148 -6.43 -44.11 -18.77
N LYS A 149 -6.88 -44.63 -19.92
CA LYS A 149 -8.23 -44.36 -20.45
C LYS A 149 -9.35 -44.74 -19.47
N THR A 150 -9.12 -45.77 -18.65
CA THR A 150 -10.06 -46.28 -17.64
C THR A 150 -10.27 -45.31 -16.48
N GLN A 151 -9.30 -44.42 -16.21
CA GLN A 151 -9.30 -43.51 -15.06
C GLN A 151 -9.59 -42.04 -15.42
N LYS A 152 -10.00 -41.79 -16.66
CA LYS A 152 -10.24 -40.44 -17.19
C LYS A 152 -11.24 -39.65 -16.34
N GLU A 153 -12.32 -40.29 -15.87
CA GLU A 153 -13.33 -39.64 -15.04
C GLU A 153 -12.80 -39.30 -13.64
N ILE A 154 -11.94 -40.15 -13.05
CA ILE A 154 -11.27 -39.87 -11.77
C ILE A 154 -10.32 -38.68 -11.92
N LYS A 155 -9.50 -38.66 -12.97
CA LYS A 155 -8.60 -37.54 -13.26
C LYS A 155 -9.39 -36.24 -13.45
N LYS A 156 -10.51 -36.29 -14.18
CA LYS A 156 -11.39 -35.14 -14.38
C LYS A 156 -11.99 -34.67 -13.04
N TRP A 157 -12.50 -35.57 -12.23
CA TRP A 157 -13.01 -35.25 -10.88
C TRP A 157 -11.94 -34.61 -10.00
N LEU A 158 -10.71 -35.12 -10.00
CA LEU A 158 -9.60 -34.48 -9.27
C LEU A 158 -9.31 -33.07 -9.79
N LYS A 159 -9.36 -32.84 -11.11
CA LYS A 159 -9.25 -31.48 -11.70
C LYS A 159 -10.38 -30.57 -11.21
N ASP A 160 -11.62 -31.04 -11.28
CA ASP A 160 -12.80 -30.28 -10.87
C ASP A 160 -12.78 -29.97 -9.36
N MET A 161 -12.16 -30.84 -8.55
CA MET A 161 -11.97 -30.65 -7.11
C MET A 161 -10.76 -29.76 -6.74
N GLY A 162 -9.92 -29.41 -7.72
CA GLY A 162 -8.84 -28.43 -7.56
C GLY A 162 -7.41 -28.98 -7.67
N VAL A 163 -7.18 -30.20 -8.17
CA VAL A 163 -5.83 -30.64 -8.59
C VAL A 163 -5.56 -30.08 -9.99
N ASP A 164 -4.76 -29.01 -10.07
CA ASP A 164 -4.47 -28.37 -11.35
C ASP A 164 -3.15 -28.86 -11.95
N GLU A 165 -3.01 -28.75 -13.26
CA GLU A 165 -1.69 -28.79 -13.91
C GLU A 165 -0.89 -27.54 -13.51
N ARG A 166 0.43 -27.70 -13.31
CA ARG A 166 1.30 -26.55 -13.06
C ARG A 166 1.44 -25.73 -14.34
N THR A 167 0.75 -24.59 -14.36
CA THR A 167 0.86 -23.53 -15.36
C THR A 167 1.21 -22.24 -14.64
N ASP A 168 1.74 -21.24 -15.36
CA ASP A 168 2.01 -19.93 -14.75
C ASP A 168 0.74 -19.32 -14.13
N LEU A 169 -0.44 -19.61 -14.69
CA LEU A 169 -1.73 -19.12 -14.18
C LEU A 169 -2.15 -19.82 -12.88
N THR A 170 -2.02 -21.14 -12.79
CA THR A 170 -2.35 -21.89 -11.56
C THR A 170 -1.35 -21.56 -10.46
N TYR A 171 -0.09 -21.34 -10.83
CA TYR A 171 0.96 -20.86 -9.94
C TYR A 171 0.66 -19.47 -9.36
N LEU A 172 0.22 -18.53 -10.20
CA LEU A 172 -0.25 -17.21 -9.76
C LEU A 172 -1.37 -17.33 -8.71
N ARG A 173 -2.40 -18.13 -8.99
CA ARG A 173 -3.60 -18.25 -8.15
C ARG A 173 -3.36 -18.91 -6.81
N LYS A 174 -2.51 -19.94 -6.77
CA LYS A 174 -2.31 -20.77 -5.58
C LYS A 174 -1.08 -20.39 -4.75
N THR A 175 -0.10 -19.72 -5.36
CA THR A 175 1.17 -19.41 -4.70
C THR A 175 1.38 -17.92 -4.53
N ILE A 176 1.32 -17.14 -5.61
CA ILE A 176 1.66 -15.71 -5.58
C ILE A 176 0.56 -14.90 -4.89
N ILE A 177 -0.71 -15.04 -5.31
CA ILE A 177 -1.82 -14.24 -4.76
C ILE A 177 -1.98 -14.47 -3.25
N PRO A 178 -1.97 -15.70 -2.71
CA PRO A 178 -2.09 -15.92 -1.27
C PRO A 178 -0.92 -15.34 -0.46
N ASN A 179 0.27 -15.28 -1.05
CA ASN A 179 1.50 -14.80 -0.40
C ASN A 179 1.96 -13.43 -0.93
N VAL A 180 1.05 -12.63 -1.47
CA VAL A 180 1.36 -11.42 -2.26
C VAL A 180 2.34 -10.45 -1.57
N ALA A 181 2.22 -10.27 -0.25
CA ALA A 181 3.02 -9.32 0.51
C ALA A 181 4.46 -9.81 0.81
N SER A 182 4.70 -11.13 0.75
CA SER A 182 5.97 -11.75 1.16
C SER A 182 6.65 -12.57 0.07
N TYR A 183 5.96 -12.89 -1.03
CA TYR A 183 6.45 -13.80 -2.06
C TYR A 183 7.67 -13.27 -2.83
N ILE A 184 7.69 -11.97 -3.13
CA ILE A 184 8.78 -11.38 -3.93
C ILE A 184 10.03 -11.15 -3.07
N THR A 185 11.15 -11.67 -3.54
CA THR A 185 12.51 -11.47 -3.04
C THR A 185 13.38 -10.84 -4.13
N LEU A 186 14.58 -10.36 -3.78
CA LEU A 186 15.47 -9.71 -4.76
C LEU A 186 15.87 -10.68 -5.88
N GLU A 187 16.01 -11.96 -5.56
CA GLU A 187 16.40 -13.02 -6.48
C GLU A 187 15.28 -13.37 -7.47
N ASN A 188 14.02 -13.32 -7.03
CA ASN A 188 12.89 -13.77 -7.83
C ASN A 188 12.08 -12.62 -8.50
N ALA A 189 12.32 -11.36 -8.12
CA ALA A 189 11.51 -10.21 -8.52
C ALA A 189 11.40 -10.08 -10.06
N VAL A 190 12.54 -9.95 -10.75
CA VAL A 190 12.56 -9.72 -12.21
C VAL A 190 11.90 -10.87 -12.96
N ARG A 191 12.21 -12.11 -12.60
CA ARG A 191 11.65 -13.30 -13.26
C ARG A 191 10.14 -13.39 -13.04
N THR A 192 9.67 -13.18 -11.82
CA THR A 192 8.24 -13.29 -11.50
C THR A 192 7.44 -12.21 -12.21
N ILE A 193 7.86 -10.95 -12.14
CA ILE A 193 7.13 -9.86 -12.78
C ILE A 193 7.08 -10.03 -14.31
N LYS A 194 8.16 -10.51 -14.93
CA LYS A 194 8.15 -10.88 -16.37
C LYS A 194 7.17 -12.00 -16.68
N MET A 195 7.07 -13.03 -15.82
CA MET A 195 6.08 -14.10 -15.96
C MET A 195 4.65 -13.54 -15.90
N LEU A 196 4.36 -12.66 -14.93
CA LEU A 196 3.05 -12.01 -14.81
C LEU A 196 2.72 -11.13 -16.02
N PHE A 197 3.71 -10.40 -16.53
CA PHE A 197 3.54 -9.60 -17.74
C PHE A 197 3.22 -10.47 -18.96
N MET A 198 3.90 -11.61 -19.14
CA MET A 198 3.59 -12.54 -20.24
C MET A 198 2.16 -13.10 -20.13
N LEU A 199 1.69 -13.40 -18.92
CA LEU A 199 0.32 -13.82 -18.68
C LEU A 199 -0.69 -12.68 -18.97
N PHE A 200 -0.34 -11.44 -18.62
CA PHE A 200 -1.13 -10.25 -18.94
C PHE A 200 -1.25 -10.05 -20.46
N GLN A 201 -0.14 -10.10 -21.21
CA GLN A 201 -0.13 -9.98 -22.67
C GLN A 201 -0.99 -11.06 -23.36
N LYS A 202 -1.05 -12.26 -22.78
CA LYS A 202 -1.90 -13.36 -23.26
C LYS A 202 -3.37 -13.21 -22.86
N ASN A 203 -3.76 -12.14 -22.17
CA ASN A 203 -5.08 -11.95 -21.56
C ASN A 203 -5.49 -13.12 -20.64
N ALA A 204 -4.52 -13.80 -20.03
CA ALA A 204 -4.75 -14.96 -19.16
C ALA A 204 -5.05 -14.57 -17.71
N ILE A 205 -4.67 -13.35 -17.29
CA ILE A 205 -4.96 -12.79 -15.97
C ILE A 205 -6.14 -11.82 -16.09
N THR A 206 -7.13 -11.99 -15.22
CA THR A 206 -8.27 -11.07 -15.10
C THR A 206 -7.88 -9.80 -14.35
N LYS A 207 -8.61 -8.70 -14.58
CA LYS A 207 -8.43 -7.46 -13.82
C LYS A 207 -8.56 -7.66 -12.30
N LYS A 208 -9.48 -8.53 -11.87
CA LYS A 208 -9.70 -8.85 -10.45
C LYS A 208 -8.48 -9.52 -9.82
N GLU A 209 -7.80 -10.41 -10.55
CA GLU A 209 -6.56 -11.04 -10.08
C GLU A 209 -5.40 -10.04 -10.04
N LEU A 210 -5.28 -9.15 -11.02
CA LEU A 210 -4.27 -8.07 -10.96
C LEU A 210 -4.52 -7.10 -9.80
N ASP A 211 -5.78 -6.77 -9.50
CA ASP A 211 -6.14 -5.94 -8.35
C ASP A 211 -5.72 -6.57 -7.01
N GLN A 212 -5.68 -7.91 -6.91
CA GLN A 212 -5.18 -8.62 -5.72
C GLN A 212 -3.65 -8.52 -5.57
N LEU A 213 -2.94 -8.09 -6.62
CA LEU A 213 -1.48 -7.98 -6.64
C LEU A 213 -0.95 -6.59 -6.27
N LYS A 214 -1.80 -5.66 -5.80
CA LYS A 214 -1.36 -4.30 -5.41
C LYS A 214 -0.30 -4.25 -4.31
N LYS A 215 -0.31 -5.25 -3.43
CA LYS A 215 0.67 -5.42 -2.36
C LYS A 215 1.90 -6.22 -2.79
N LEU A 216 1.97 -6.65 -4.06
CA LEU A 216 3.11 -7.38 -4.59
C LEU A 216 4.30 -6.43 -4.63
N LYS A 217 5.45 -6.87 -4.09
CA LYS A 217 6.63 -6.01 -4.08
C LYS A 217 7.28 -5.92 -5.46
N LEU A 218 7.76 -4.74 -5.81
CA LEU A 218 8.48 -4.43 -7.04
C LEU A 218 9.87 -3.88 -6.67
N LEU A 219 10.82 -4.13 -7.56
CA LEU A 219 12.20 -3.67 -7.50
C LEU A 219 12.24 -2.18 -7.79
N THR A 220 12.90 -1.43 -6.92
CA THR A 220 13.10 0.00 -7.10
C THR A 220 14.42 0.29 -7.82
N THR A 221 14.60 1.52 -8.30
CA THR A 221 15.85 1.99 -8.92
C THR A 221 17.04 1.97 -7.97
N ARG A 222 16.83 1.88 -6.65
CA ARG A 222 17.90 1.69 -5.65
C ARG A 222 18.12 0.23 -5.24
N GLY A 223 17.42 -0.71 -5.89
CA GLY A 223 17.58 -2.13 -5.63
C GLY A 223 16.89 -2.64 -4.37
N THR A 224 15.88 -1.94 -3.85
CA THR A 224 15.04 -2.44 -2.74
C THR A 224 13.68 -2.92 -3.25
N LEU A 225 12.84 -3.42 -2.35
CA LEU A 225 11.53 -3.99 -2.67
C LEU A 225 10.42 -3.28 -1.90
N ILE A 226 9.52 -2.63 -2.63
CA ILE A 226 8.35 -1.94 -2.06
C ILE A 226 7.08 -2.40 -2.77
N SER A 227 5.93 -2.32 -2.12
CA SER A 227 4.65 -2.70 -2.73
C SER A 227 4.34 -1.90 -4.00
N ALA A 228 3.71 -2.52 -4.99
CA ALA A 228 3.33 -1.88 -6.24
C ALA A 228 2.50 -0.60 -6.01
N GLU A 229 1.55 -0.63 -5.08
CA GLU A 229 0.72 0.53 -4.71
C GLU A 229 1.49 1.71 -4.11
N GLN A 230 2.75 1.51 -3.71
CA GLN A 230 3.63 2.54 -3.15
C GLN A 230 4.70 3.00 -4.14
N CYS A 231 4.82 2.35 -5.29
CA CYS A 231 5.76 2.70 -6.35
C CYS A 231 5.27 3.89 -7.17
N PHE A 232 6.21 4.67 -7.66
CA PHE A 232 6.06 5.63 -8.74
C PHE A 232 6.88 5.19 -9.95
N PHE A 233 6.47 5.55 -11.16
CA PHE A 233 7.31 5.32 -12.34
C PHE A 233 8.62 6.12 -12.27
N CYS A 234 9.73 5.49 -12.67
CA CYS A 234 10.98 6.18 -12.95
C CYS A 234 10.90 6.91 -14.30
N ASP A 235 11.78 7.88 -14.54
CA ASP A 235 11.73 8.76 -15.71
C ASP A 235 11.91 8.00 -17.04
N GLN A 236 12.54 6.82 -17.00
CA GLN A 236 12.71 5.95 -18.17
C GLN A 236 11.38 5.41 -18.72
N TYR A 237 10.35 5.27 -17.88
CA TYR A 237 8.98 4.93 -18.31
C TYR A 237 8.23 6.11 -18.93
N LYS A 238 8.83 7.31 -18.95
CA LYS A 238 8.23 8.57 -19.44
C LYS A 238 6.89 8.89 -18.75
N PRO A 239 6.84 8.91 -17.41
CA PRO A 239 5.62 9.28 -16.70
C PRO A 239 5.21 10.71 -17.02
N ARG A 240 3.92 11.02 -16.85
CA ARG A 240 3.37 12.37 -16.91
C ARG A 240 4.07 13.29 -15.91
N LEU A 241 4.40 12.75 -14.72
CA LEU A 241 5.18 13.42 -13.69
C LEU A 241 6.56 12.80 -13.56
N GLN A 242 7.57 13.51 -14.03
CA GLN A 242 8.99 13.14 -13.90
C GLN A 242 9.51 13.51 -12.49
N LEU A 243 9.02 12.78 -11.48
CA LEU A 243 9.34 13.02 -10.07
C LEU A 243 10.75 12.53 -9.70
N GLU A 244 11.32 11.58 -10.45
CA GLU A 244 12.57 10.94 -10.11
C GLU A 244 13.74 11.94 -10.12
N GLU A 245 13.83 12.82 -11.12
CA GLU A 245 14.88 13.85 -11.17
C GLU A 245 15.04 14.63 -9.86
N TYR A 246 13.93 14.99 -9.22
CA TYR A 246 13.89 15.80 -8.00
C TYR A 246 14.06 14.99 -6.71
N LEU A 247 13.66 13.72 -6.71
CA LEU A 247 13.51 12.92 -5.49
C LEU A 247 14.41 11.68 -5.44
N LYS A 248 15.14 11.34 -6.50
CA LYS A 248 15.97 10.14 -6.61
C LYS A 248 16.97 9.97 -5.48
N THR A 249 17.43 11.03 -4.83
CA THR A 249 18.38 10.99 -3.70
C THR A 249 17.70 10.94 -2.33
N LYS A 250 16.41 11.27 -2.24
CA LYS A 250 15.65 11.30 -0.99
C LYS A 250 14.68 10.13 -0.82
N GLU A 251 14.10 9.65 -1.91
CA GLU A 251 13.05 8.63 -1.90
C GLU A 251 13.48 7.38 -2.65
N ASP A 252 13.10 6.23 -2.11
CA ASP A 252 13.28 4.92 -2.72
C ASP A 252 11.92 4.36 -3.12
N LYS A 253 11.29 5.05 -4.07
CA LYS A 253 9.92 4.74 -4.53
C LYS A 253 9.79 4.56 -6.03
N PHE A 254 10.88 4.70 -6.78
CA PHE A 254 10.85 4.68 -8.24
C PHE A 254 11.04 3.27 -8.76
N LEU A 255 10.12 2.81 -9.61
CA LEU A 255 10.12 1.49 -10.22
C LEU A 255 11.38 1.27 -11.08
N SER A 256 12.09 0.16 -10.86
CA SER A 256 13.24 -0.22 -11.69
C SER A 256 12.82 -0.49 -13.13
N PHE A 257 13.66 -0.09 -14.08
CA PHE A 257 13.47 -0.38 -15.50
C PHE A 257 13.98 -1.78 -15.90
N ASP A 258 14.61 -2.52 -14.99
CA ASP A 258 15.19 -3.87 -15.25
C ASP A 258 14.16 -4.91 -15.70
N TYR A 259 12.88 -4.62 -15.48
CA TYR A 259 11.77 -5.43 -15.98
C TYR A 259 11.63 -5.38 -17.50
N VAL A 260 11.95 -4.25 -18.12
CA VAL A 260 11.80 -4.05 -19.57
C VAL A 260 13.05 -4.57 -20.27
N THR A 261 12.99 -5.79 -20.81
CA THR A 261 14.06 -6.33 -21.66
C THR A 261 13.91 -5.85 -23.11
N SER A 262 14.94 -5.17 -23.61
CA SER A 262 15.09 -4.73 -24.99
C SER A 262 15.37 -5.92 -25.92
N HIS A 263 14.31 -6.56 -26.40
CA HIS A 263 14.40 -7.54 -27.48
C HIS A 263 13.55 -7.07 -28.66
N ASN A 264 14.10 -6.13 -29.42
CA ASN A 264 13.72 -5.61 -30.75
C ASN A 264 13.31 -4.12 -30.80
N SER A 265 14.21 -3.30 -31.33
CA SER A 265 14.08 -1.84 -31.46
C SER A 265 12.90 -1.33 -32.27
N ARG A 266 12.24 -2.18 -33.06
CA ARG A 266 11.03 -1.81 -33.83
C ARG A 266 9.73 -1.90 -33.03
N LYS A 267 9.70 -2.60 -31.89
CA LYS A 267 8.52 -2.75 -31.01
C LYS A 267 8.67 -2.09 -29.64
N GLU A 268 9.82 -1.48 -29.35
CA GLU A 268 10.15 -0.91 -28.04
C GLU A 268 9.09 0.06 -27.50
N ASN A 269 8.50 0.91 -28.37
CA ASN A 269 7.46 1.85 -27.92
C ASN A 269 6.12 1.16 -27.61
N GLU A 270 5.72 0.15 -28.38
CA GLU A 270 4.48 -0.60 -28.13
C GLU A 270 4.61 -1.46 -26.87
N ASP A 271 5.74 -2.13 -26.70
CA ASP A 271 6.03 -2.94 -25.52
C ASP A 271 6.10 -2.07 -24.26
N LEU A 272 6.69 -0.87 -24.33
CA LEU A 272 6.75 0.05 -23.19
C LEU A 272 5.35 0.53 -22.77
N ILE A 273 4.46 0.81 -23.72
CA ILE A 273 3.07 1.19 -23.42
C ILE A 273 2.35 0.07 -22.68
N GLU A 274 2.50 -1.18 -23.12
CA GLU A 274 1.91 -2.34 -22.46
C GLU A 274 2.52 -2.59 -21.07
N TRP A 275 3.83 -2.44 -20.90
CA TRP A 275 4.48 -2.50 -19.60
C TRP A 275 3.91 -1.46 -18.62
N ARG A 276 3.79 -0.21 -19.07
CA ARG A 276 3.19 0.86 -18.25
C ARG A 276 1.76 0.52 -17.87
N ARG A 277 0.95 0.08 -18.83
CA ARG A 277 -0.45 -0.32 -18.58
C ARG A 277 -0.53 -1.43 -17.54
N PHE A 278 0.33 -2.45 -17.66
CA PHE A 278 0.43 -3.53 -16.69
C PHE A 278 0.75 -3.01 -15.28
N PHE A 279 1.77 -2.15 -15.14
CA PHE A 279 2.17 -1.57 -13.86
C PHE A 279 1.11 -0.64 -13.25
N ILE A 280 0.41 0.17 -14.06
CA ILE A 280 -0.71 0.99 -13.59
C ILE A 280 -1.82 0.10 -13.00
N ILE A 281 -2.15 -1.01 -13.67
CA ILE A 281 -3.17 -1.94 -13.17
C ILE A 281 -2.69 -2.64 -11.89
N LEU A 282 -1.39 -2.95 -11.77
CA LEU A 282 -0.79 -3.43 -10.52
C LEU A 282 -0.80 -2.39 -9.40
N GLY A 283 -1.03 -1.10 -9.70
CA GLY A 283 -1.13 -0.03 -8.71
C GLY A 283 0.06 0.92 -8.65
N VAL A 284 1.02 0.82 -9.57
CA VAL A 284 2.11 1.80 -9.69
C VAL A 284 1.53 3.16 -10.05
N GLN A 285 1.94 4.19 -9.32
CA GLN A 285 1.40 5.54 -9.43
C GLN A 285 2.15 6.36 -10.49
N GLU A 286 1.39 7.18 -11.22
CA GLU A 286 1.93 8.16 -12.17
C GLU A 286 1.54 9.60 -11.79
N ASP A 287 0.54 9.73 -10.90
CA ASP A 287 -0.09 10.98 -10.52
C ASP A 287 0.01 11.22 -9.02
N LEU A 288 -0.02 12.49 -8.63
CA LEU A 288 -0.21 12.88 -7.24
C LEU A 288 -1.70 12.87 -6.92
N HIS A 289 -2.05 12.22 -5.81
CA HIS A 289 -3.42 12.18 -5.32
C HIS A 289 -3.47 12.56 -3.83
N PRO A 290 -4.56 13.19 -3.39
CA PRO A 290 -4.83 13.36 -1.97
C PRO A 290 -4.95 12.00 -1.28
N ILE A 291 -4.23 11.83 -0.19
CA ILE A 291 -4.35 10.68 0.71
C ILE A 291 -5.20 11.11 1.89
N VAL A 292 -6.43 10.57 1.97
CA VAL A 292 -7.37 10.84 3.05
C VAL A 292 -7.40 9.66 4.02
N PHE A 293 -7.08 9.91 5.28
CA PHE A 293 -7.07 8.92 6.34
C PHE A 293 -8.44 8.85 7.02
N ASN A 294 -9.33 8.01 6.47
CA ASN A 294 -10.67 7.73 7.00
C ASN A 294 -10.67 6.78 8.21
N ARG A 295 -9.66 6.90 9.08
CA ARG A 295 -9.53 6.15 10.32
C ARG A 295 -8.91 7.04 11.40
N LYS A 296 -9.11 6.67 12.67
CA LYS A 296 -8.43 7.33 13.78
C LYS A 296 -6.94 6.98 13.70
N LEU A 297 -6.10 8.02 13.66
CA LEU A 297 -4.64 7.93 13.71
C LEU A 297 -4.16 8.59 15.00
N THR A 298 -3.35 7.89 15.77
CA THR A 298 -2.58 8.53 16.84
C THR A 298 -1.58 9.52 16.26
N SER A 299 -1.13 10.50 17.06
CA SER A 299 -0.07 11.43 16.63
C SER A 299 1.19 10.68 16.18
N TYR A 300 1.55 9.59 16.85
CA TYR A 300 2.68 8.74 16.45
C TYR A 300 2.47 8.07 15.07
N GLU A 301 1.29 7.49 14.81
CA GLU A 301 0.99 6.91 13.49
C GLU A 301 0.99 7.99 12.40
N ALA A 302 0.42 9.16 12.68
CA ALA A 302 0.40 10.28 11.75
C ALA A 302 1.82 10.76 11.42
N ALA A 303 2.72 10.90 12.42
CA ALA A 303 4.12 11.22 12.17
C ALA A 303 4.79 10.19 11.23
N GLY A 304 4.45 8.90 11.36
CA GLY A 304 4.90 7.84 10.44
C GLY A 304 4.45 8.01 8.98
N TYR A 305 3.38 8.79 8.73
CA TYR A 305 2.93 9.17 7.39
C TYR A 305 3.51 10.51 6.90
N GLY A 306 4.39 11.15 7.66
CA GLY A 306 5.09 12.38 7.29
C GLY A 306 4.36 13.68 7.67
N PHE A 307 3.41 13.62 8.61
CA PHE A 307 2.82 14.83 9.20
C PHE A 307 3.82 15.47 10.18
N CYS A 308 3.95 16.80 10.15
CA CYS A 308 4.88 17.54 11.01
C CYS A 308 4.50 17.46 12.50
N ASP A 309 5.51 17.32 13.36
CA ASP A 309 5.32 17.20 14.81
C ASP A 309 4.67 18.46 15.42
N GLU A 310 4.96 19.65 14.89
CA GLU A 310 4.37 20.91 15.35
C GLU A 310 2.85 20.94 15.10
N TYR A 311 2.39 20.36 14.00
CA TYR A 311 0.96 20.23 13.72
C TYR A 311 0.30 19.22 14.67
N LEU A 312 0.98 18.09 14.88
CA LEU A 312 0.47 17.00 15.70
C LEU A 312 0.46 17.33 17.21
N SER A 313 1.25 18.32 17.62
CA SER A 313 1.33 18.82 19.00
C SER A 313 0.32 19.94 19.31
N THR A 314 -0.68 20.13 18.45
CA THR A 314 -1.72 21.16 18.64
C THR A 314 -2.53 20.90 19.92
N THR A 315 -2.91 21.97 20.60
CA THR A 315 -3.75 21.91 21.80
C THR A 315 -5.19 21.58 21.44
N SER A 316 -5.87 20.88 22.34
CA SER A 316 -7.31 20.59 22.24
C SER A 316 -8.15 21.88 22.19
N PRO A 317 -9.41 21.80 21.70
CA PRO A 317 -10.32 22.94 21.67
C PRO A 317 -10.61 23.57 23.05
N ASP A 318 -10.41 22.81 24.13
CA ASP A 318 -10.53 23.30 25.50
C ASP A 318 -9.23 23.94 26.05
N GLU A 319 -8.18 24.01 25.22
CA GLU A 319 -6.84 24.55 25.49
C GLU A 319 -6.11 23.91 26.68
N LYS A 320 -6.59 22.77 27.18
CA LYS A 320 -6.06 22.12 28.40
C LYS A 320 -5.22 20.88 28.14
N HIS A 321 -5.35 20.28 26.96
CA HIS A 321 -4.74 19.02 26.62
C HIS A 321 -4.02 19.12 25.28
N ILE A 322 -3.12 18.18 25.03
CA ILE A 322 -2.56 17.96 23.69
C ILE A 322 -3.48 16.99 22.97
N VAL A 323 -3.64 17.16 21.65
CA VAL A 323 -4.38 16.22 20.83
C VAL A 323 -3.63 14.89 20.74
N ASP A 324 -4.30 13.80 21.08
CA ASP A 324 -3.73 12.44 21.08
C ASP A 324 -3.91 11.74 19.73
N ALA A 325 -5.00 12.07 19.02
CA ALA A 325 -5.35 11.41 17.77
C ALA A 325 -6.23 12.28 16.87
N PHE A 326 -6.22 11.94 15.58
CA PHE A 326 -6.87 12.65 14.50
C PHE A 326 -7.70 11.69 13.64
N PHE A 327 -8.77 12.19 13.03
CA PHE A 327 -9.54 11.48 12.01
C PHE A 327 -9.81 12.44 10.85
N GLY A 328 -9.69 11.94 9.61
CA GLY A 328 -9.87 12.75 8.41
C GLY A 328 -8.62 13.53 7.99
N LEU A 329 -7.44 13.19 8.53
CA LEU A 329 -6.18 13.78 8.08
C LEU A 329 -6.04 13.61 6.56
N THR A 330 -5.59 14.67 5.90
CA THR A 330 -5.38 14.68 4.45
C THR A 330 -3.98 15.20 4.13
N THR A 331 -3.27 14.53 3.22
CA THR A 331 -1.95 14.95 2.74
C THR A 331 -1.79 14.62 1.26
N ILE A 332 -0.67 15.03 0.65
CA ILE A 332 -0.28 14.67 -0.71
C ILE A 332 1.12 14.06 -0.63
N THR A 333 1.34 12.95 -1.34
CA THR A 333 2.65 12.29 -1.40
C THR A 333 3.74 13.28 -1.79
N PHE A 334 4.86 13.27 -1.06
CA PHE A 334 6.04 14.12 -1.28
C PHE A 334 5.90 15.60 -0.95
N ILE A 335 4.78 16.06 -0.36
CA ILE A 335 4.60 17.47 0.01
C ILE A 335 5.76 17.98 0.91
N GLN A 336 6.29 17.16 1.80
CA GLN A 336 7.41 17.50 2.67
C GLN A 336 8.68 17.92 1.89
N HIS A 337 8.89 17.40 0.68
CA HIS A 337 10.06 17.71 -0.14
C HIS A 337 10.01 19.07 -0.80
N THR A 338 8.87 19.76 -0.70
CA THR A 338 8.72 21.17 -1.15
C THR A 338 9.36 22.16 -0.18
N GLN A 339 9.64 21.75 1.07
CA GLN A 339 10.26 22.61 2.07
C GLN A 339 11.65 23.07 1.61
N ASN A 340 11.83 24.39 1.53
CA ASN A 340 13.07 25.05 1.11
C ASN A 340 13.64 24.53 -0.22
N ASN A 341 12.78 24.05 -1.13
CA ASN A 341 13.18 23.43 -2.38
C ASN A 341 12.42 24.06 -3.55
N TYR A 342 12.94 25.16 -4.08
CA TYR A 342 12.25 25.99 -5.07
C TYR A 342 11.83 25.22 -6.32
N ASP A 343 12.76 24.48 -6.94
CA ASP A 343 12.50 23.80 -8.22
C ASP A 343 11.42 22.72 -8.06
N PHE A 344 11.54 21.88 -7.02
CA PHE A 344 10.54 20.85 -6.76
C PHE A 344 9.21 21.44 -6.31
N ALA A 345 9.20 22.46 -5.45
CA ALA A 345 7.98 23.11 -5.01
C ALA A 345 7.21 23.74 -6.19
N LYS A 346 7.92 24.36 -7.13
CA LYS A 346 7.35 24.90 -8.36
C LYS A 346 6.75 23.82 -9.24
N PHE A 347 7.47 22.72 -9.44
CA PHE A 347 6.97 21.56 -10.16
C PHE A 347 5.73 20.95 -9.50
N PHE A 348 5.82 20.66 -8.20
CA PHE A 348 4.77 20.04 -7.39
C PHE A 348 3.49 20.87 -7.36
N TRP A 349 3.56 22.14 -6.95
CA TRP A 349 2.36 22.97 -6.79
C TRP A 349 1.71 23.31 -8.13
N SER A 350 2.50 23.45 -9.20
CA SER A 350 1.94 23.65 -10.55
C SER A 350 1.09 22.44 -10.98
N ASP A 351 1.51 21.22 -10.64
CA ASP A 351 0.74 20.03 -10.95
C ASP A 351 -0.49 19.87 -10.05
N VAL A 352 -0.30 20.04 -8.75
CA VAL A 352 -1.35 19.92 -7.74
C VAL A 352 -2.50 20.89 -8.02
N MET A 353 -2.22 22.16 -8.32
CA MET A 353 -3.26 23.14 -8.66
C MET A 353 -4.02 22.83 -9.95
N LYS A 354 -3.34 22.19 -10.90
CA LYS A 354 -3.90 21.87 -12.21
C LYS A 354 -4.81 20.64 -12.16
N ASN A 355 -4.44 19.63 -11.37
CA ASN A 355 -5.08 18.31 -11.43
C ASN A 355 -5.87 17.94 -10.17
N ILE A 356 -5.62 18.61 -9.03
CA ILE A 356 -6.32 18.35 -7.77
C ILE A 356 -7.30 19.47 -7.48
N LYS A 357 -8.51 19.10 -7.09
CA LYS A 357 -9.52 20.06 -6.64
C LYS A 357 -9.24 20.47 -5.19
N PRO A 358 -9.31 21.77 -4.84
CA PRO A 358 -8.98 22.24 -3.48
C PRO A 358 -9.92 21.65 -2.42
N GLU A 359 -11.18 21.33 -2.76
CA GLU A 359 -12.14 20.70 -1.86
C GLU A 359 -11.68 19.32 -1.37
N ALA A 360 -10.88 18.61 -2.17
CA ALA A 360 -10.31 17.33 -1.78
C ALA A 360 -9.23 17.46 -0.69
N LEU A 361 -8.69 18.68 -0.49
CA LEU A 361 -7.64 18.98 0.49
C LEU A 361 -8.18 19.63 1.77
N MET A 362 -9.29 20.35 1.66
CA MET A 362 -9.95 21.04 2.77
C MET A 362 -10.94 20.14 3.51
N GLN A 363 -10.47 18.99 3.99
CA GLN A 363 -11.29 18.07 4.77
C GLN A 363 -11.39 18.55 6.23
N LYS A 364 -12.60 18.47 6.80
CA LYS A 364 -12.79 18.76 8.23
C LYS A 364 -12.12 17.67 9.06
N ILE A 365 -11.31 18.08 10.02
CA ILE A 365 -10.53 17.16 10.84
C ILE A 365 -11.18 17.03 12.20
N LYS A 366 -11.28 15.80 12.68
CA LYS A 366 -11.80 15.50 14.00
C LYS A 366 -10.66 15.10 14.92
N VAL A 367 -10.49 15.85 16.00
CA VAL A 367 -9.42 15.66 16.99
C VAL A 367 -9.96 14.96 18.24
N TYR A 368 -9.11 14.16 18.87
CA TYR A 368 -9.42 13.41 20.09
C TYR A 368 -8.34 13.67 21.13
N TRP A 369 -8.74 13.84 22.38
CA TRP A 369 -7.82 14.15 23.48
C TRP A 369 -8.31 13.63 24.83
N GLY A 370 -7.39 13.49 25.78
CA GLY A 370 -7.67 13.21 27.17
C GLY A 370 -7.91 11.72 27.45
N HIS A 371 -8.35 11.43 28.68
CA HIS A 371 -8.49 10.04 29.12
C HIS A 371 -9.56 9.26 28.35
N SER A 372 -9.31 7.95 28.15
CA SER A 372 -10.12 7.06 27.31
C SER A 372 -11.60 6.95 27.71
N ASP A 373 -11.94 7.28 28.95
CA ASP A 373 -13.31 7.27 29.48
C ASP A 373 -14.04 8.62 29.32
N LYS A 374 -13.36 9.66 28.81
CA LYS A 374 -13.90 11.01 28.67
C LYS A 374 -14.42 11.28 27.26
N ARG A 375 -15.34 12.24 27.19
CA ARG A 375 -15.96 12.68 25.94
C ARG A 375 -14.95 13.10 24.87
N GLY A 376 -13.86 13.77 25.25
CA GLY A 376 -12.80 14.18 24.32
C GLY A 376 -12.13 13.00 23.61
N ALA A 377 -11.94 11.87 24.27
CA ALA A 377 -11.29 10.70 23.70
C ALA A 377 -12.25 9.82 22.87
N ILE A 378 -13.53 9.77 23.29
CA ILE A 378 -14.58 8.94 22.70
C ILE A 378 -15.26 9.65 21.52
N GLU A 379 -15.82 10.83 21.77
CA GLU A 379 -16.58 11.58 20.78
C GLU A 379 -15.68 12.49 19.96
N GLY A 380 -14.59 13.03 20.50
CA GLY A 380 -13.73 14.01 19.82
C GLY A 380 -14.47 15.32 19.45
N THR A 381 -13.81 16.20 18.70
CA THR A 381 -14.43 17.44 18.20
C THR A 381 -13.96 17.74 16.79
N LEU A 382 -14.89 18.21 15.96
CA LEU A 382 -14.63 18.60 14.59
C LEU A 382 -14.06 20.03 14.59
N LEU A 383 -12.98 20.23 13.85
CA LEU A 383 -12.35 21.53 13.64
C LEU A 383 -12.58 21.96 12.19
N ASP A 384 -13.12 23.17 12.03
CA ASP A 384 -13.46 23.71 10.71
C ASP A 384 -12.25 24.30 9.97
N ASP A 385 -11.18 24.71 10.68
CA ASP A 385 -9.98 25.37 10.12
C ASP A 385 -8.65 24.67 10.48
N ALA A 386 -8.67 23.36 10.69
CA ALA A 386 -7.49 22.60 11.12
C ALA A 386 -6.85 21.76 10.02
N ASP A 387 -7.23 21.93 8.75
CA ASP A 387 -6.70 21.09 7.67
C ASP A 387 -5.17 21.19 7.55
N TYR A 388 -4.52 20.05 7.36
CA TYR A 388 -3.06 19.97 7.39
C TYR A 388 -2.40 20.72 6.24
N ILE A 389 -3.04 20.79 5.07
CA ILE A 389 -2.45 21.45 3.89
C ILE A 389 -2.39 22.96 4.11
N SER A 390 -3.49 23.57 4.56
CA SER A 390 -3.54 24.99 4.92
C SER A 390 -2.59 25.31 6.07
N TRP A 391 -2.47 24.41 7.06
CA TRP A 391 -1.46 24.56 8.11
C TRP A 391 -0.04 24.51 7.54
N PHE A 392 0.26 23.54 6.68
CA PHE A 392 1.59 23.30 6.14
C PHE A 392 2.09 24.51 5.36
N VAL A 393 1.28 25.08 4.47
CA VAL A 393 1.69 26.24 3.66
C VAL A 393 1.89 27.51 4.49
N LYS A 394 1.21 27.64 5.65
CA LYS A 394 1.35 28.78 6.57
C LYS A 394 2.59 28.68 7.45
N HIS A 395 3.04 27.47 7.77
CA HIS A 395 4.12 27.24 8.76
C HIS A 395 5.42 26.72 8.15
N ILE A 396 5.37 26.15 6.94
CA ILE A 396 6.53 25.59 6.25
C ILE A 396 6.84 26.42 5.00
N LYS A 397 8.12 26.75 4.80
CA LYS A 397 8.59 27.47 3.60
C LYS A 397 8.53 26.56 2.39
N CYS A 398 7.36 26.43 1.79
CA CYS A 398 7.09 25.48 0.71
C CYS A 398 6.50 26.10 -0.56
N ILE A 399 6.20 27.40 -0.54
CA ILE A 399 5.61 28.07 -1.71
C ILE A 399 6.72 28.78 -2.48
N PRO A 400 6.94 28.42 -3.76
CA PRO A 400 8.00 29.00 -4.56
C PRO A 400 7.63 30.43 -5.00
N THR A 401 8.61 31.33 -4.96
CA THR A 401 8.41 32.77 -5.17
C THR A 401 9.18 33.33 -6.37
N THR A 402 8.80 34.51 -6.83
CA THR A 402 9.45 35.22 -7.95
C THR A 402 10.93 35.55 -7.73
N VAL A 403 11.45 35.43 -6.50
CA VAL A 403 12.87 35.63 -6.18
C VAL A 403 13.64 34.31 -6.04
N ASN A 404 13.10 33.20 -6.57
CA ASN A 404 13.72 31.87 -6.60
C ASN A 404 13.99 31.26 -5.21
N THR A 405 13.15 31.59 -4.23
CA THR A 405 13.15 30.96 -2.91
C THR A 405 11.77 30.45 -2.54
N CYS A 406 11.68 29.54 -1.57
CA CYS A 406 10.42 29.18 -0.95
C CYS A 406 10.14 30.06 0.26
N GLU A 407 8.89 30.45 0.44
CA GLU A 407 8.45 31.21 1.61
C GLU A 407 7.14 30.67 2.20
N LEU A 408 6.83 31.14 3.41
CA LEU A 408 5.55 30.91 4.07
C LEU A 408 4.44 31.62 3.29
N SER A 409 3.26 31.02 3.22
CA SER A 409 2.14 31.63 2.49
C SER A 409 1.75 33.01 3.05
N ASN A 410 1.82 33.19 4.37
CA ASN A 410 1.55 34.46 5.03
C ASN A 410 2.58 35.58 4.72
N ASN A 411 3.72 35.25 4.10
CA ASN A 411 4.72 36.22 3.68
C ASN A 411 4.61 36.59 2.18
N ILE A 412 3.73 35.91 1.45
CA ILE A 412 3.60 36.01 0.00
C ILE A 412 2.37 36.85 -0.33
N PHE A 413 2.53 37.78 -1.27
CA PHE A 413 1.45 38.58 -1.80
C PHE A 413 0.78 37.90 -2.99
N ILE A 414 -0.54 38.07 -3.10
CA ILE A 414 -1.27 37.67 -4.31
C ILE A 414 -0.64 38.35 -5.53
N ASP A 415 -0.68 37.68 -6.67
CA ASP A 415 -0.19 38.25 -7.91
C ASP A 415 -1.03 39.49 -8.31
N ASN A 416 -0.52 40.67 -7.97
CA ASN A 416 -1.14 41.95 -8.24
C ASN A 416 -0.11 42.87 -8.90
N LYS A 417 -0.48 43.43 -10.05
CA LYS A 417 0.40 44.28 -10.86
C LYS A 417 0.84 45.56 -10.12
N GLU A 418 -0.08 46.23 -9.43
CA GLU A 418 0.23 47.46 -8.67
C GLU A 418 1.21 47.17 -7.52
N LEU A 419 1.00 46.09 -6.78
CA LEU A 419 1.92 45.67 -5.72
C LEU A 419 3.29 45.28 -6.29
N LYS A 420 3.34 44.59 -7.42
CA LYS A 420 4.59 44.23 -8.11
C LYS A 420 5.35 45.45 -8.60
N GLU A 421 4.67 46.45 -9.16
CA GLU A 421 5.28 47.71 -9.58
C GLU A 421 5.83 48.49 -8.37
N LEU A 422 5.07 48.53 -7.28
CA LEU A 422 5.46 49.23 -6.05
C LEU A 422 6.63 48.56 -5.33
N SER A 423 6.66 47.23 -5.27
CA SER A 423 7.63 46.49 -4.44
C SER A 423 8.80 45.86 -5.22
N GLY A 424 8.64 45.66 -6.54
CA GLY A 424 9.59 44.99 -7.42
C GLY A 424 10.15 43.69 -6.84
N LYS A 425 11.48 43.56 -6.83
CA LYS A 425 12.18 42.33 -6.37
C LYS A 425 12.25 42.16 -4.85
N TYR A 426 11.75 43.12 -4.06
CA TYR A 426 11.96 43.13 -2.60
C TYR A 426 10.85 42.40 -1.82
N MET A 427 9.76 42.04 -2.49
CA MET A 427 8.66 41.27 -1.93
C MET A 427 8.46 39.96 -2.66
N TYR A 428 7.78 39.04 -1.98
CA TYR A 428 7.53 37.70 -2.46
C TYR A 428 6.17 37.62 -3.14
N PHE A 429 6.18 37.25 -4.41
CA PHE A 429 4.98 36.87 -5.16
C PHE A 429 5.10 35.39 -5.55
N PRO A 430 4.00 34.65 -5.69
CA PRO A 430 4.07 33.24 -6.09
C PRO A 430 4.68 33.14 -7.49
N SER A 431 5.61 32.20 -7.69
CA SER A 431 6.13 31.86 -9.03
C SER A 431 5.26 30.84 -9.78
N ILE A 432 4.10 30.52 -9.20
CA ILE A 432 3.11 29.57 -9.70
C ILE A 432 1.82 30.34 -10.01
N LEU A 433 1.11 29.89 -11.04
CA LEU A 433 -0.13 30.52 -11.46
C LEU A 433 -1.28 29.97 -10.63
N LEU A 434 -1.88 30.82 -9.81
CA LEU A 434 -3.16 30.51 -9.19
C LEU A 434 -4.26 30.50 -10.26
N PRO A 435 -5.25 29.59 -10.16
CA PRO A 435 -6.45 29.67 -10.98
C PRO A 435 -7.12 31.05 -10.83
N GLN A 436 -7.52 31.66 -11.95
CA GLN A 436 -8.03 33.04 -11.99
C GLN A 436 -9.43 33.20 -11.35
N GLU A 437 -10.20 32.12 -11.25
CA GLU A 437 -11.49 32.13 -10.58
C GLU A 437 -11.29 32.15 -9.05
N LYS A 438 -12.24 32.71 -8.30
CA LYS A 438 -12.30 32.58 -6.83
C LYS A 438 -12.50 31.11 -6.46
N THR A 439 -11.41 30.38 -6.52
CA THR A 439 -11.31 28.98 -6.14
C THR A 439 -10.88 28.93 -4.68
N ASN A 440 -11.26 27.84 -3.99
CA ASN A 440 -10.87 27.61 -2.61
C ASN A 440 -9.33 27.49 -2.43
N TRP A 441 -8.54 27.52 -3.51
CA TRP A 441 -7.09 27.70 -3.45
C TRP A 441 -6.68 29.00 -2.75
N HIS A 442 -7.44 30.08 -2.92
CA HIS A 442 -7.18 31.32 -2.20
C HIS A 442 -7.29 31.15 -0.68
N ASP A 443 -8.21 30.29 -0.22
CA ASP A 443 -8.42 30.01 1.20
C ASP A 443 -7.31 29.11 1.76
N ILE A 444 -6.87 28.10 0.97
CA ILE A 444 -5.74 27.22 1.36
C ILE A 444 -4.46 28.03 1.56
N PHE A 445 -4.06 28.82 0.56
CA PHE A 445 -2.81 29.59 0.66
C PHE A 445 -2.95 30.82 1.55
N ASN A 446 -4.09 31.51 1.48
CA ASN A 446 -4.35 32.73 2.23
C ASN A 446 -3.23 33.79 2.05
N PHE A 447 -2.83 34.04 0.79
CA PHE A 447 -1.82 35.05 0.47
C PHE A 447 -2.26 36.46 0.85
N LYS A 448 -1.30 37.33 1.18
CA LYS A 448 -1.55 38.74 1.48
C LYS A 448 -2.12 39.47 0.27
N THR A 449 -3.23 40.18 0.46
CA THR A 449 -3.88 40.97 -0.60
C THR A 449 -3.48 42.44 -0.59
N LYS A 450 -2.91 42.92 0.52
CA LYS A 450 -2.48 44.31 0.72
C LYS A 450 -1.25 44.35 1.63
N LEU A 451 -0.46 45.42 1.51
CA LEU A 451 0.66 45.70 2.40
C LEU A 451 0.13 46.12 3.77
N SER A 452 0.63 45.51 4.84
CA SER A 452 0.48 46.03 6.19
C SER A 452 1.49 47.15 6.48
N SER A 453 1.29 47.87 7.58
CA SER A 453 2.22 48.87 8.08
C SER A 453 3.65 48.32 8.21
N ASN A 454 3.82 47.12 8.75
CA ASN A 454 5.11 46.45 8.85
C ASN A 454 5.72 46.10 7.49
N ASP A 455 4.90 45.64 6.54
CA ASP A 455 5.38 45.29 5.20
C ASP A 455 5.95 46.52 4.47
N TYR A 456 5.34 47.70 4.63
CA TYR A 456 5.87 48.95 4.09
C TYR A 456 7.25 49.30 4.65
N PHE A 457 7.45 49.14 5.97
CA PHE A 457 8.75 49.41 6.59
C PHE A 457 9.81 48.40 6.18
N ASP A 458 9.46 47.12 6.12
CA ASP A 458 10.37 46.06 5.67
C ASP A 458 10.76 46.28 4.20
N LEU A 459 9.82 46.74 3.36
CA LEU A 459 10.09 47.12 1.97
C LEU A 459 11.10 48.26 1.88
N LEU A 460 10.88 49.34 2.62
CA LEU A 460 11.78 50.50 2.64
C LEU A 460 13.19 50.11 3.12
N GLN A 461 13.27 49.24 4.13
CA GLN A 461 14.55 48.73 4.63
C GLN A 461 15.28 47.91 3.56
N LYS A 462 14.61 46.97 2.91
CA LYS A 462 15.21 46.15 1.84
C LYS A 462 15.68 46.98 0.64
N ILE A 463 14.92 48.02 0.27
CA ILE A 463 15.31 48.94 -0.81
C ILE A 463 16.56 49.73 -0.43
N ARG A 464 16.65 50.18 0.83
CA ARG A 464 17.81 50.92 1.34
C ARG A 464 19.07 50.05 1.35
N ASP A 465 18.94 48.81 1.79
CA ASP A 465 20.08 47.89 1.92
C ASP A 465 20.59 47.41 0.53
N ASP A 466 19.86 47.72 -0.56
CA ASP A 466 20.28 47.46 -1.93
C ASP A 466 21.05 48.65 -2.53
N GLU A 467 22.38 48.60 -2.40
CA GLU A 467 23.31 49.60 -2.95
C GLU A 467 23.44 49.56 -4.49
N THR A 468 22.90 48.54 -5.16
CA THR A 468 23.14 48.31 -6.59
C THR A 468 22.23 49.12 -7.53
N ASN A 469 21.09 49.63 -7.04
CA ASN A 469 20.06 50.30 -7.85
C ASN A 469 19.58 51.64 -7.28
N LEU A 470 20.52 52.48 -6.81
CA LEU A 470 20.24 53.76 -6.13
C LEU A 470 19.19 54.67 -6.78
N LYS A 471 19.21 54.85 -8.11
CA LYS A 471 18.30 55.78 -8.81
C LYS A 471 16.86 55.25 -8.91
N ASP A 472 16.68 53.99 -9.31
CA ASP A 472 15.36 53.34 -9.37
C ASP A 472 14.75 53.17 -7.97
N ASN A 473 15.62 52.91 -6.99
CA ASN A 473 15.25 52.81 -5.58
C ASN A 473 14.71 54.13 -5.02
N LEU A 474 15.26 55.29 -5.42
CA LEU A 474 14.76 56.61 -4.99
C LEU A 474 13.33 56.89 -5.47
N ASP A 475 13.04 56.63 -6.74
CA ASP A 475 11.69 56.81 -7.30
C ASP A 475 10.70 55.86 -6.61
N ARG A 476 11.10 54.59 -6.39
CA ARG A 476 10.27 53.61 -5.69
C ARG A 476 10.02 53.99 -4.23
N ILE A 477 11.01 54.53 -3.52
CA ILE A 477 10.84 55.04 -2.14
C ILE A 477 9.79 56.15 -2.10
N GLN A 478 9.82 57.10 -3.04
CA GLN A 478 8.80 58.16 -3.12
C GLN A 478 7.40 57.58 -3.38
N MET A 479 7.29 56.60 -4.28
CA MET A 479 6.04 55.90 -4.56
C MET A 479 5.48 55.16 -3.34
N ILE A 480 6.33 54.69 -2.41
CA ILE A 480 5.92 54.00 -1.17
C ILE A 480 5.46 54.99 -0.09
N TYR A 481 6.12 56.14 0.06
CA TYR A 481 5.77 57.12 1.09
C TYR A 481 4.34 57.67 0.91
N PHE A 482 3.87 57.85 -0.33
CA PHE A 482 2.53 58.39 -0.58
C PHE A 482 1.39 57.48 -0.05
N PRO A 483 1.34 56.17 -0.37
CA PRO A 483 0.44 55.20 0.27
C PRO A 483 0.58 55.16 1.79
N VAL A 484 1.81 55.15 2.32
CA VAL A 484 2.07 55.09 3.77
C VAL A 484 1.46 56.29 4.50
N LEU A 485 1.68 57.51 3.99
CA LEU A 485 1.11 58.73 4.58
C LEU A 485 -0.42 58.73 4.56
N LYS A 486 -1.01 58.18 3.49
CA LYS A 486 -2.46 58.04 3.36
C LYS A 486 -3.03 57.01 4.34
N GLU A 487 -2.36 55.88 4.53
CA GLU A 487 -2.80 54.84 5.45
C GLU A 487 -2.52 55.16 6.92
N MET A 488 -1.46 55.93 7.22
CA MET A 488 -1.11 56.39 8.57
C MET A 488 -2.26 57.07 9.31
N TYR A 489 -3.14 57.76 8.59
CA TYR A 489 -4.33 58.39 9.16
C TYR A 489 -5.29 57.37 9.79
N TYR A 490 -5.31 56.15 9.27
CA TYR A 490 -6.20 55.06 9.68
C TYR A 490 -5.53 54.04 10.62
N TRP A 491 -4.21 54.15 10.85
CA TRP A 491 -3.48 53.28 11.78
C TRP A 491 -3.91 53.52 13.23
N SER A 492 -3.94 52.43 14.00
CA SER A 492 -4.15 52.42 15.46
C SER A 492 -3.02 53.14 16.21
N SER A 493 -3.23 53.41 17.51
CA SER A 493 -2.19 54.00 18.38
C SER A 493 -0.91 53.16 18.38
N ASP A 494 -1.05 51.84 18.42
CA ASP A 494 0.06 50.91 18.55
C ASP A 494 0.87 50.86 17.25
N GLU A 495 0.19 50.79 16.10
CA GLU A 495 0.84 50.88 14.79
C GLU A 495 1.59 52.21 14.60
N ARG A 496 1.04 53.32 15.10
CA ARG A 496 1.71 54.63 15.06
C ARG A 496 2.94 54.67 15.95
N GLU A 497 2.94 54.03 17.11
CA GLU A 497 4.12 53.94 17.99
C GLU A 497 5.21 53.04 17.39
N VAL A 498 4.84 51.89 16.81
CA VAL A 498 5.76 51.03 16.05
C VAL A 498 6.37 51.79 14.88
N ALA A 499 5.54 52.54 14.14
CA ALA A 499 5.99 53.40 13.06
C ALA A 499 6.96 54.48 13.54
N LYS A 500 6.69 55.18 14.65
CA LYS A 500 7.62 56.17 15.21
C LYS A 500 8.97 55.55 15.59
N ALA A 501 8.96 54.35 16.19
CA ALA A 501 10.18 53.63 16.56
C ALA A 501 11.01 53.23 15.32
N ARG A 502 10.36 52.64 14.31
CA ARG A 502 11.01 52.23 13.05
C ARG A 502 11.44 53.42 12.18
N VAL A 503 10.65 54.48 12.14
CA VAL A 503 11.00 55.72 11.43
C VAL A 503 12.21 56.38 12.07
N LYS A 504 12.41 56.34 13.40
CA LYS A 504 13.66 56.80 14.03
C LYS A 504 14.90 56.02 13.57
N SER A 505 14.78 54.71 13.33
CA SER A 505 15.87 53.92 12.71
C SER A 505 16.06 54.19 11.21
N LEU A 506 15.00 54.65 10.53
CA LEU A 506 15.03 55.06 9.12
C LEU A 506 15.40 56.56 8.94
N TYR A 507 15.36 57.39 9.98
CA TYR A 507 15.67 58.84 9.97
C TYR A 507 17.12 59.17 9.60
N LEU A 508 17.97 58.15 9.41
CA LEU A 508 19.28 58.30 8.74
C LEU A 508 19.15 58.51 7.22
N LEU A 509 17.95 58.41 6.63
CA LEU A 509 17.67 58.65 5.20
C LEU A 509 17.82 60.11 4.74
N THR A 510 18.23 61.04 5.61
CA THR A 510 18.48 62.46 5.25
C THR A 510 19.84 63.01 5.68
N LYS A 511 20.75 62.20 6.26
CA LYS A 511 22.10 62.67 6.58
C LYS A 511 23.15 62.05 5.66
N ASN A 512 23.50 62.84 4.64
CA ASN A 512 24.71 62.80 3.81
C ASN A 512 24.82 61.68 2.77
N ASN A 513 24.38 61.98 1.55
CA ASN A 513 25.12 61.68 0.31
C ASN A 513 24.64 62.66 -0.78
N GLN A 514 24.86 63.96 -0.53
CA GLN A 514 25.09 64.93 -1.60
C GLN A 514 26.56 64.87 -1.99
#